data_AF-A0A7K3MIZ2-F1
#
_entry.id   AF-A0A7K3MIZ2-F1
#
_cell.length_a   1.000
_cell.length_b   1.000
_cell.length_c   1.000
_cell.angle_alpha   90.00
_cell.angle_beta   90.00
_cell.angle_gamma   90.00
#
_symmetry.space_group_name_H-M   'P 1'
#
loop_
_entity.id
_entity.type
_entity.pdbx_description
1 polymer ?
#
loop_
_entity_poly.entity_id
_entity_poly.type
_entity_poly.pdbx_seq_one_letter_code
_entity_poly.pdbx_strand_id
1 'polypeptide(L)'
;MKRIYTYMCLLLLSVLSFAVAGCDDDDDDDIAKDLIELIVNKPVIRIGQNEETKVNIVVGNGNYSVRSFNTAIATATVSGEVITVRSGSQNGATTVEVMDGEGVVANISVNVGVFELEVNESQVTLEVGDEKQLIVSMGNFSSNDELSYTVGDETIVGMVNTDVFRPFYTLTGLKSGHTMVTFTDHKGKQATVQVTVNPISIDVSNLTPRVGVNNKVMITVEKGNGGYSLTAEDDEIVGVQQVDDTRFNLIGKKAGVTTVVVKDQADQELSLTVTVVLADRVANLGSSNYFHVPFTYNGVADESLKSVSTITFEARFNIESLNGRGDAWINTVMGIEKNFLLRVDVHKGDSDTESRYLQLAADDKGKIRYEGSTKIETNKWYDVAVVLDDSKSGSDRIALYVNGMKETLQYTSGTPDDLKNINLTSNFYIGQSDSKRRLNGAISYARIWTKALTEQQIADQSGKILNEEAEGMIANWLFNNGNGNTKSFVSLAEKSFEAEAGSVVSTWKADPILTVE
;
A
#
# COMPACT_ATOMS: atom_id res chain seq x y z
N MET A 1 -1.38 11.87 -29.99
CA MET A 1 -1.47 10.95 -31.14
C MET A 1 -2.01 9.54 -30.83
N LYS A 2 -2.12 9.07 -29.57
CA LYS A 2 -2.66 7.71 -29.26
C LYS A 2 -4.18 7.60 -29.02
N ARG A 3 -4.93 8.71 -28.88
CA ARG A 3 -6.38 8.67 -28.58
C ARG A 3 -7.32 8.78 -29.81
N ILE A 4 -6.80 9.12 -30.98
CA ILE A 4 -7.57 9.09 -32.24
C ILE A 4 -7.84 7.63 -32.68
N TYR A 5 -6.92 6.70 -32.36
CA TYR A 5 -7.07 5.28 -32.66
C TYR A 5 -8.12 4.56 -31.79
N THR A 6 -8.44 5.08 -30.61
CA THR A 6 -9.42 4.44 -29.70
C THR A 6 -10.85 4.61 -30.22
N TYR A 7 -11.17 5.74 -30.84
CA TYR A 7 -12.46 5.97 -31.50
C TYR A 7 -12.57 5.27 -32.85
N MET A 8 -11.44 5.02 -33.53
CA MET A 8 -11.40 4.28 -34.79
C MET A 8 -11.50 2.75 -34.62
N CYS A 9 -11.10 2.22 -33.45
CA CYS A 9 -11.21 0.79 -33.15
C CYS A 9 -12.59 0.35 -32.63
N LEU A 10 -13.44 1.27 -32.14
CA LEU A 10 -14.80 0.95 -31.69
C LEU A 10 -15.84 0.94 -32.83
N LEU A 11 -15.50 1.48 -34.00
CA LEU A 11 -16.35 1.50 -35.20
C LEU A 11 -16.11 0.30 -36.13
N LEU A 12 -15.09 -0.52 -35.88
CA LEU A 12 -14.65 -1.61 -36.76
C LEU A 12 -15.00 -3.03 -36.25
N LEU A 13 -15.85 -3.14 -35.23
CA LEU A 13 -16.15 -4.41 -34.55
C LEU A 13 -17.62 -4.84 -34.53
N SER A 14 -18.50 -4.18 -35.28
CA SER A 14 -19.93 -4.54 -35.37
C SER A 14 -20.39 -5.13 -36.72
N VAL A 15 -19.50 -5.30 -37.70
CA VAL A 15 -19.88 -5.83 -39.03
C VAL A 15 -19.24 -7.18 -39.30
N LEU A 16 -19.65 -8.22 -38.58
CA LEU A 16 -19.36 -9.60 -38.98
C LEU A 16 -20.32 -10.58 -38.29
N SER A 17 -21.48 -10.81 -38.90
CA SER A 17 -22.11 -12.13 -39.13
C SER A 17 -23.60 -11.98 -39.42
N PHE A 18 -24.03 -12.36 -40.62
CA PHE A 18 -25.01 -13.42 -40.91
C PHE A 18 -25.39 -13.34 -42.39
N ALA A 19 -24.79 -14.23 -43.19
CA ALA A 19 -25.33 -14.61 -44.48
C ALA A 19 -26.22 -15.84 -44.26
N VAL A 20 -27.50 -15.72 -44.60
CA VAL A 20 -28.34 -16.88 -44.92
C VAL A 20 -29.16 -16.52 -46.16
N ALA A 21 -29.06 -17.38 -47.17
CA ALA A 21 -29.75 -17.25 -48.44
C ALA A 21 -31.25 -17.53 -48.28
N GLY A 22 -32.06 -16.70 -48.95
CA GLY A 22 -33.48 -16.93 -49.23
C GLY A 22 -33.91 -16.01 -50.36
N CYS A 23 -33.98 -16.53 -51.58
CA CYS A 23 -34.67 -15.87 -52.69
C CYS A 23 -36.18 -15.93 -52.43
N ASP A 24 -36.84 -14.78 -52.45
CA ASP A 24 -38.14 -14.63 -53.10
C ASP A 24 -38.26 -13.18 -53.58
N ASP A 25 -38.74 -13.02 -54.81
CA ASP A 25 -38.94 -11.75 -55.51
C ASP A 25 -39.94 -10.86 -54.78
N ASP A 26 -39.57 -9.58 -54.53
CA ASP A 26 -40.40 -8.37 -54.73
C ASP A 26 -39.82 -7.17 -53.95
N ASP A 27 -39.46 -6.14 -54.72
CA ASP A 27 -39.41 -4.69 -54.47
C ASP A 27 -38.77 -4.08 -53.19
N ASP A 28 -37.90 -3.09 -53.46
CA ASP A 28 -37.27 -2.11 -52.57
C ASP A 28 -36.20 -2.61 -51.58
N ASP A 29 -35.00 -2.85 -52.12
CA ASP A 29 -33.73 -2.85 -51.38
C ASP A 29 -33.40 -1.41 -50.93
N ASP A 30 -34.14 -0.89 -49.96
CA ASP A 30 -33.80 0.35 -49.26
C ASP A 30 -32.64 0.01 -48.30
N ILE A 31 -31.43 -0.07 -48.87
CA ILE A 31 -30.19 -0.18 -48.10
C ILE A 31 -30.18 1.00 -47.14
N ALA A 32 -30.37 0.74 -45.84
CA ALA A 32 -30.31 1.77 -44.81
C ALA A 32 -29.00 2.55 -44.98
N LYS A 33 -29.11 3.76 -45.51
CA LYS A 33 -27.98 4.64 -45.74
C LYS A 33 -27.52 5.12 -44.38
N ASP A 34 -26.34 4.68 -43.94
CA ASP A 34 -25.73 5.16 -42.70
C ASP A 34 -25.52 6.68 -42.81
N LEU A 35 -26.42 7.44 -42.21
CA LEU A 35 -26.38 8.90 -42.17
C LEU A 35 -25.22 9.33 -41.28
N ILE A 36 -24.24 10.01 -41.87
CA ILE A 36 -23.12 10.56 -41.13
C ILE A 36 -23.60 11.79 -40.33
N GLU A 37 -23.18 11.91 -39.08
CA GLU A 37 -23.46 13.09 -38.24
C GLU A 37 -22.89 14.37 -38.88
N LEU A 38 -23.63 15.48 -38.77
CA LEU A 38 -23.19 16.80 -39.22
C LEU A 38 -22.49 17.55 -38.08
N ILE A 39 -21.18 17.76 -38.19
CA ILE A 39 -20.36 18.42 -37.16
C ILE A 39 -19.66 19.64 -37.75
N VAL A 40 -19.66 20.74 -37.00
CA VAL A 40 -18.98 22.00 -37.36
C VAL A 40 -17.86 22.32 -36.37
N ASN A 41 -16.84 23.04 -36.83
CA ASN A 41 -15.69 23.41 -35.98
C ASN A 41 -15.98 24.56 -35.00
N LYS A 42 -17.05 25.34 -35.22
CA LYS A 42 -17.49 26.45 -34.36
C LYS A 42 -18.99 26.32 -34.05
N PRO A 43 -19.39 25.45 -33.10
CA PRO A 43 -20.80 25.27 -32.73
C PRO A 43 -21.39 26.49 -32.01
N VAL A 44 -20.54 27.37 -31.46
CA VAL A 44 -20.93 28.64 -30.86
C VAL A 44 -20.12 29.76 -31.50
N ILE A 45 -20.80 30.76 -32.04
CA ILE A 45 -20.23 31.96 -32.63
C ILE A 45 -20.50 33.14 -31.70
N ARG A 46 -19.48 33.94 -31.44
CA ARG A 46 -19.59 35.21 -30.73
C ARG A 46 -18.87 36.29 -31.55
N ILE A 47 -19.65 37.19 -32.14
CA ILE A 47 -19.16 38.25 -33.03
C ILE A 47 -19.71 39.61 -32.60
N GLY A 48 -18.95 40.67 -32.84
CA GLY A 48 -19.39 42.05 -32.69
C GLY A 48 -20.31 42.52 -33.80
N GLN A 49 -20.76 43.77 -33.68
CA GLN A 49 -21.55 44.41 -34.72
C GLN A 49 -20.67 44.72 -35.95
N ASN A 50 -21.20 44.45 -37.14
CA ASN A 50 -20.51 44.53 -38.43
C ASN A 50 -19.35 43.53 -38.62
N GLU A 51 -19.30 42.46 -37.82
CA GLU A 51 -18.31 41.39 -37.97
C GLU A 51 -18.91 40.19 -38.71
N GLU A 52 -18.02 39.37 -39.29
CA GLU A 52 -18.35 38.07 -39.87
C GLU A 52 -17.31 37.04 -39.49
N THR A 53 -17.70 35.77 -39.47
CA THR A 53 -16.79 34.64 -39.22
C THR A 53 -17.12 33.46 -40.13
N LYS A 54 -16.15 32.59 -40.32
CA LYS A 54 -16.28 31.37 -41.12
C LYS A 54 -16.32 30.15 -40.20
N VAL A 55 -17.24 29.24 -40.51
CA VAL A 55 -17.40 27.94 -39.85
C VAL A 55 -17.23 26.86 -40.89
N ASN A 56 -16.36 25.90 -40.62
CA ASN A 56 -16.13 24.75 -41.49
C ASN A 56 -16.98 23.58 -40.99
N ILE A 57 -17.60 22.91 -41.94
CA ILE A 57 -18.21 21.59 -41.73
C ILE A 57 -17.07 20.58 -41.70
N VAL A 58 -16.94 19.87 -40.59
CA VAL A 58 -15.87 18.90 -40.32
C VAL A 58 -16.30 17.49 -40.71
N VAL A 59 -17.59 17.21 -40.54
CA VAL A 59 -18.23 15.92 -40.85
C VAL A 59 -19.63 16.20 -41.40
N GLY A 60 -20.06 15.53 -42.47
CA GLY A 60 -21.42 15.66 -43.04
C GLY A 60 -21.57 14.96 -44.40
N ASN A 61 -22.79 14.93 -44.94
CA ASN A 61 -23.14 14.19 -46.17
C ASN A 61 -23.13 15.02 -47.47
N GLY A 62 -22.63 16.27 -47.44
CA GLY A 62 -22.60 17.16 -48.61
C GLY A 62 -23.93 17.89 -48.88
N ASN A 63 -23.98 18.69 -49.95
CA ASN A 63 -25.17 19.47 -50.37
C ASN A 63 -25.78 20.35 -49.27
N TYR A 64 -24.94 21.09 -48.55
CA TYR A 64 -25.35 21.84 -47.38
C TYR A 64 -26.21 23.08 -47.71
N SER A 65 -27.18 23.32 -46.85
CA SER A 65 -28.02 24.52 -46.80
C SER A 65 -27.99 25.14 -45.40
N VAL A 66 -28.21 26.45 -45.31
CA VAL A 66 -28.22 27.16 -44.02
C VAL A 66 -29.46 28.05 -43.88
N ARG A 67 -29.99 28.13 -42.65
CA ARG A 67 -31.13 28.97 -42.29
C ARG A 67 -30.85 29.75 -41.00
N SER A 68 -30.95 31.06 -41.07
CA SER A 68 -30.89 31.93 -39.88
C SER A 68 -32.28 32.12 -39.27
N PHE A 69 -32.45 31.82 -37.98
CA PHE A 69 -33.74 31.96 -37.30
C PHE A 69 -34.14 33.43 -37.06
N ASN A 70 -33.18 34.31 -36.77
CA ASN A 70 -33.42 35.75 -36.66
C ASN A 70 -32.36 36.54 -37.44
N THR A 71 -32.72 36.95 -38.66
CA THR A 71 -31.84 37.70 -39.56
C THR A 71 -31.53 39.12 -39.11
N ALA A 72 -32.29 39.68 -38.16
CA ALA A 72 -31.95 40.96 -37.54
C ALA A 72 -30.74 40.83 -36.59
N ILE A 73 -30.51 39.62 -36.03
CA ILE A 73 -29.36 39.33 -35.15
C ILE A 73 -28.19 38.76 -35.97
N ALA A 74 -28.40 37.77 -36.83
CA ALA A 74 -27.33 37.21 -37.66
C ALA A 74 -27.86 36.60 -38.97
N THR A 75 -27.03 36.65 -40.02
CA THR A 75 -27.28 36.04 -41.33
C THR A 75 -26.20 35.01 -41.64
N ALA A 76 -26.51 33.98 -42.43
CA ALA A 76 -25.56 32.94 -42.82
C ALA A 76 -25.69 32.60 -44.31
N THR A 77 -24.55 32.27 -44.92
CA THR A 77 -24.46 31.73 -46.29
C THR A 77 -23.52 30.54 -46.29
N VAL A 78 -23.66 29.61 -47.23
CA VAL A 78 -22.80 28.42 -47.34
C VAL A 78 -22.25 28.31 -48.76
N SER A 79 -20.97 27.95 -48.87
CA SER A 79 -20.28 27.70 -50.13
C SER A 79 -19.33 26.51 -49.95
N GLY A 80 -19.66 25.38 -50.59
CA GLY A 80 -19.00 24.10 -50.32
C GLY A 80 -19.19 23.71 -48.85
N GLU A 81 -18.07 23.46 -48.15
CA GLU A 81 -18.04 23.08 -46.72
C GLU A 81 -17.89 24.27 -45.77
N VAL A 82 -17.92 25.51 -46.29
CA VAL A 82 -17.67 26.72 -45.50
C VAL A 82 -18.94 27.55 -45.38
N ILE A 83 -19.35 27.77 -44.14
CA ILE A 83 -20.46 28.66 -43.76
C ILE A 83 -19.88 30.01 -43.36
N THR A 84 -20.37 31.10 -43.95
CA THR A 84 -20.03 32.46 -43.54
C THR A 84 -21.21 33.04 -42.77
N VAL A 85 -20.99 33.38 -41.49
CA VAL A 85 -21.98 33.98 -40.60
C VAL A 85 -21.63 35.45 -40.37
N ARG A 86 -22.58 36.35 -40.56
CA ARG A 86 -22.40 37.80 -40.43
C ARG A 86 -23.41 38.38 -39.45
N SER A 87 -22.96 39.32 -38.61
CA SER A 87 -23.83 40.03 -37.67
C SER A 87 -24.90 40.84 -38.39
N GLY A 88 -26.11 40.85 -37.85
CA GLY A 88 -27.20 41.72 -38.26
C GLY A 88 -27.15 43.11 -37.60
N SER A 89 -28.27 43.82 -37.62
CA SER A 89 -28.39 45.17 -37.06
C SER A 89 -28.63 45.21 -35.55
N GLN A 90 -29.01 44.08 -34.93
CA GLN A 90 -29.34 43.97 -33.51
C GLN A 90 -28.36 43.07 -32.75
N ASN A 91 -28.05 43.46 -31.51
CA ASN A 91 -27.39 42.57 -30.56
C ASN A 91 -28.39 41.54 -30.02
N GLY A 92 -27.90 40.36 -29.67
CA GLY A 92 -28.73 39.29 -29.10
C GLY A 92 -28.22 37.90 -29.46
N ALA A 93 -29.01 36.89 -29.09
CA ALA A 93 -28.74 35.49 -29.38
C ALA A 93 -29.69 34.98 -30.47
N THR A 94 -29.18 34.20 -31.41
CA THR A 94 -29.98 33.48 -32.40
C THR A 94 -29.33 32.14 -32.75
N THR A 95 -29.95 31.39 -33.64
CA THR A 95 -29.47 30.10 -34.13
C THR A 95 -29.36 30.17 -35.66
N VAL A 96 -28.29 29.57 -36.18
CA VAL A 96 -28.15 29.22 -37.59
C VAL A 96 -28.25 27.71 -37.68
N GLU A 97 -29.27 27.22 -38.38
CA GLU A 97 -29.45 25.82 -38.72
C GLU A 97 -28.63 25.50 -39.96
N VAL A 98 -27.89 24.40 -39.93
CA VAL A 98 -27.19 23.82 -41.07
C VAL A 98 -27.84 22.47 -41.34
N MET A 99 -28.25 22.23 -42.58
CA MET A 99 -28.87 20.97 -42.99
C MET A 99 -28.13 20.43 -44.20
N ASP A 100 -27.74 19.16 -44.17
CA ASP A 100 -27.14 18.49 -45.33
C ASP A 100 -28.19 17.96 -46.32
N GLY A 101 -27.74 17.42 -47.45
CA GLY A 101 -28.62 16.93 -48.51
C GLY A 101 -29.48 15.73 -48.12
N GLU A 102 -29.16 15.07 -47.01
CA GLU A 102 -29.89 13.92 -46.48
C GLU A 102 -30.84 14.32 -45.33
N GLY A 103 -30.87 15.61 -44.97
CA GLY A 103 -31.76 16.15 -43.94
C GLY A 103 -31.19 16.09 -42.52
N VAL A 104 -29.91 15.74 -42.32
CA VAL A 104 -29.26 15.80 -41.01
C VAL A 104 -28.97 17.25 -40.65
N VAL A 105 -29.32 17.65 -39.43
CA VAL A 105 -29.24 19.03 -38.97
C VAL A 105 -28.20 19.21 -37.87
N ALA A 106 -27.44 20.30 -37.98
CA ALA A 106 -26.59 20.84 -36.93
C ALA A 106 -26.97 22.29 -36.63
N ASN A 107 -26.95 22.67 -35.36
CA ASN A 107 -27.27 24.03 -34.93
C ASN A 107 -26.01 24.78 -34.49
N ILE A 108 -25.83 25.98 -35.03
CA ILE A 108 -24.81 26.93 -34.60
C ILE A 108 -25.50 28.01 -33.75
N SER A 109 -25.12 28.13 -32.49
CA SER A 109 -25.57 29.25 -31.64
C SER A 109 -24.78 30.50 -31.99
N VAL A 110 -25.45 31.62 -32.29
CA VAL A 110 -24.81 32.89 -32.67
C VAL A 110 -25.19 33.98 -31.68
N ASN A 111 -24.20 34.56 -31.02
CA ASN A 111 -24.38 35.69 -30.12
C ASN A 111 -23.69 36.93 -30.70
N VAL A 112 -24.46 38.00 -30.89
CA VAL A 112 -23.96 39.28 -31.41
C VAL A 112 -23.90 40.31 -30.29
N GLY A 113 -22.69 40.81 -30.02
CA GLY A 113 -22.43 41.77 -28.94
C GLY A 113 -20.96 41.87 -28.54
N VAL A 114 -20.72 42.45 -27.37
CA VAL A 114 -19.43 42.45 -26.69
C VAL A 114 -19.65 41.79 -25.34
N PHE A 115 -18.84 40.79 -25.02
CA PHE A 115 -18.98 39.95 -23.84
C PHE A 115 -17.81 40.18 -22.89
N GLU A 116 -18.05 40.11 -21.59
CA GLU A 116 -16.94 39.95 -20.64
C GLU A 116 -16.42 38.50 -20.71
N LEU A 117 -15.13 38.33 -20.45
CA LEU A 117 -14.51 37.02 -20.40
C LEU A 117 -14.79 36.39 -19.03
N GLU A 118 -15.28 35.16 -19.01
CA GLU A 118 -15.59 34.44 -17.77
C GLU A 118 -14.96 33.05 -17.80
N VAL A 119 -14.44 32.65 -16.65
CA VAL A 119 -13.92 31.30 -16.39
C VAL A 119 -14.77 30.70 -15.27
N ASN A 120 -15.01 29.39 -15.33
CA ASN A 120 -15.85 28.67 -14.39
C ASN A 120 -15.39 28.79 -12.92
N GLU A 121 -14.11 29.07 -12.68
CA GLU A 121 -13.53 29.23 -11.35
C GLU A 121 -12.64 30.49 -11.35
N SER A 122 -12.80 31.36 -10.35
CA SER A 122 -11.92 32.52 -10.15
C SER A 122 -10.75 32.24 -9.20
N GLN A 123 -10.84 31.14 -8.44
CA GLN A 123 -9.81 30.67 -7.53
C GLN A 123 -9.74 29.13 -7.54
N VAL A 124 -8.52 28.59 -7.51
CA VAL A 124 -8.27 27.15 -7.43
C VAL A 124 -7.21 26.87 -6.37
N THR A 125 -7.48 25.88 -5.52
CA THR A 125 -6.50 25.31 -4.61
C THR A 125 -6.30 23.83 -4.93
N LEU A 126 -5.05 23.39 -5.03
CA LEU A 126 -4.68 22.01 -5.39
C LEU A 126 -3.37 21.61 -4.68
N GLU A 127 -3.08 20.33 -4.52
CA GLU A 127 -1.76 19.87 -4.06
C GLU A 127 -0.78 19.70 -5.22
N VAL A 128 0.53 19.68 -4.95
CA VAL A 128 1.53 19.32 -5.95
C VAL A 128 1.20 17.95 -6.56
N GLY A 129 1.14 17.90 -7.89
CA GLY A 129 0.78 16.71 -8.65
C GLY A 129 -0.70 16.59 -9.01
N ASP A 130 -1.59 17.34 -8.35
CA ASP A 130 -3.02 17.31 -8.64
C ASP A 130 -3.38 18.07 -9.93
N GLU A 131 -4.51 17.68 -10.53
CA GLU A 131 -5.06 18.31 -11.73
C GLU A 131 -6.47 18.87 -11.50
N LYS A 132 -6.80 19.97 -12.18
CA LYS A 132 -8.14 20.57 -12.18
C LYS A 132 -8.52 21.01 -13.59
N GLN A 133 -9.78 20.79 -13.97
CA GLN A 133 -10.33 21.30 -15.22
C GLN A 133 -10.81 22.75 -15.05
N LEU A 134 -10.39 23.61 -15.98
CA LEU A 134 -10.89 24.97 -16.17
C LEU A 134 -11.60 25.08 -17.50
N ILE A 135 -12.66 25.89 -17.53
CA ILE A 135 -13.50 26.14 -18.69
C ILE A 135 -13.69 27.65 -18.82
N VAL A 136 -13.30 28.21 -19.97
CA VAL A 136 -13.70 29.58 -20.31
C VAL A 136 -15.14 29.54 -20.81
N SER A 137 -16.08 29.97 -19.97
CA SER A 137 -17.52 29.82 -20.19
C SER A 137 -18.08 30.91 -21.12
N MET A 138 -17.54 32.13 -21.05
CA MET A 138 -18.02 33.30 -21.80
C MET A 138 -16.85 34.16 -22.28
N GLY A 139 -17.01 34.90 -23.37
CA GLY A 139 -16.01 35.85 -23.88
C GLY A 139 -16.21 36.18 -25.35
N ASN A 140 -15.38 37.03 -25.92
CA ASN A 140 -15.41 37.32 -27.36
C ASN A 140 -14.54 36.30 -28.07
N PHE A 141 -15.03 35.07 -28.23
CA PHE A 141 -14.33 34.02 -28.99
C PHE A 141 -15.34 33.01 -29.53
N SER A 142 -15.03 32.47 -30.70
CA SER A 142 -15.80 31.43 -31.41
C SER A 142 -15.00 30.13 -31.58
N SER A 143 -13.70 30.16 -31.24
CA SER A 143 -12.79 29.01 -31.29
C SER A 143 -11.55 29.25 -30.40
N ASN A 144 -10.81 28.20 -30.10
CA ASN A 144 -9.67 28.26 -29.18
C ASN A 144 -8.49 29.12 -29.66
N ASP A 145 -8.34 29.31 -30.97
CA ASP A 145 -7.34 30.21 -31.57
C ASP A 145 -7.64 31.70 -31.34
N GLU A 146 -8.88 32.02 -30.96
CA GLU A 146 -9.31 33.36 -30.53
C GLU A 146 -9.16 33.55 -29.00
N LEU A 147 -8.59 32.56 -28.31
CA LEU A 147 -8.24 32.59 -26.90
C LEU A 147 -6.74 32.39 -26.72
N SER A 148 -6.19 33.11 -25.75
CA SER A 148 -4.83 32.88 -25.26
C SER A 148 -4.84 32.82 -23.74
N TYR A 149 -3.81 32.21 -23.15
CA TYR A 149 -3.59 32.27 -21.72
C TYR A 149 -2.12 32.51 -21.43
N THR A 150 -1.87 33.12 -20.28
CA THR A 150 -0.54 33.28 -19.70
C THR A 150 -0.56 32.77 -18.27
N VAL A 151 0.43 31.94 -17.94
CA VAL A 151 0.68 31.48 -16.58
C VAL A 151 1.70 32.43 -15.96
N GLY A 152 1.39 33.01 -14.80
CA GLY A 152 2.28 33.96 -14.13
C GLY A 152 3.62 33.34 -13.70
N ASP A 153 3.59 32.07 -13.28
CA ASP A 153 4.77 31.28 -12.93
C ASP A 153 4.56 29.82 -13.36
N GLU A 154 5.19 29.45 -14.48
CA GLU A 154 5.13 28.10 -15.07
C GLU A 154 5.89 27.04 -14.23
N THR A 155 6.66 27.46 -13.22
CA THR A 155 7.27 26.51 -12.28
C THR A 155 6.30 26.04 -11.20
N ILE A 156 5.22 26.80 -10.96
CA ILE A 156 4.19 26.50 -9.95
C ILE A 156 3.06 25.67 -10.58
N VAL A 157 2.62 26.03 -11.79
CA VAL A 157 1.54 25.31 -12.50
C VAL A 157 1.85 25.08 -13.97
N GLY A 158 1.40 23.93 -14.47
CA GLY A 158 1.30 23.64 -15.89
C GLY A 158 -0.13 23.85 -16.37
N MET A 159 -0.30 24.28 -17.63
CA MET A 159 -1.63 24.42 -18.24
C MET A 159 -1.59 23.94 -19.67
N VAL A 160 -2.58 23.13 -20.05
CA VAL A 160 -2.76 22.64 -21.42
C VAL A 160 -4.22 22.64 -21.81
N ASN A 161 -4.53 23.06 -23.04
CA ASN A 161 -5.87 22.88 -23.60
C ASN A 161 -6.05 21.41 -24.01
N THR A 162 -7.13 20.77 -23.56
CA THR A 162 -7.37 19.33 -23.76
C THR A 162 -8.38 18.99 -24.85
N ASP A 163 -9.01 19.99 -25.47
CA ASP A 163 -10.01 19.84 -26.53
C ASP A 163 -9.78 20.90 -27.62
N VAL A 164 -9.41 20.47 -28.82
CA VAL A 164 -9.03 21.37 -29.93
C VAL A 164 -10.14 22.36 -30.32
N PHE A 165 -11.41 22.04 -30.04
CA PHE A 165 -12.55 22.86 -30.42
C PHE A 165 -13.19 23.61 -29.25
N ARG A 166 -12.90 23.20 -28.00
CA ARG A 166 -13.53 23.75 -26.80
C ARG A 166 -12.51 24.36 -25.85
N PRO A 167 -12.88 25.41 -25.11
CA PRO A 167 -11.97 26.09 -24.18
C PRO A 167 -11.84 25.32 -22.86
N PHE A 168 -11.50 24.04 -22.94
CA PHE A 168 -11.27 23.15 -21.80
C PHE A 168 -9.77 23.02 -21.56
N TYR A 169 -9.36 23.34 -20.34
CA TYR A 169 -7.96 23.38 -19.95
C TYR A 169 -7.73 22.51 -18.72
N THR A 170 -6.64 21.74 -18.73
CA THR A 170 -6.16 21.03 -17.55
C THR A 170 -5.04 21.83 -16.92
N LEU A 171 -5.29 22.26 -15.68
CA LEU A 171 -4.33 22.89 -14.79
C LEU A 171 -3.69 21.80 -13.94
N THR A 172 -2.35 21.76 -13.87
CA THR A 172 -1.59 20.78 -13.08
C THR A 172 -0.70 21.52 -12.07
N GLY A 173 -0.73 21.12 -10.79
CA GLY A 173 0.19 21.63 -9.77
C GLY A 173 1.59 21.05 -9.92
N LEU A 174 2.60 21.90 -10.07
CA LEU A 174 3.99 21.48 -10.27
C LEU A 174 4.87 21.74 -9.04
N LYS A 175 4.65 22.87 -8.36
CA LYS A 175 5.42 23.26 -7.18
C LYS A 175 4.54 24.07 -6.24
N SER A 176 4.74 23.90 -4.93
CA SER A 176 4.02 24.66 -3.92
C SER A 176 4.27 26.17 -4.08
N GLY A 177 3.22 26.97 -4.05
CA GLY A 177 3.29 28.41 -4.22
C GLY A 177 1.97 29.02 -4.64
N HIS A 178 2.03 30.31 -5.00
CA HIS A 178 0.87 31.07 -5.47
C HIS A 178 1.19 31.63 -6.85
N THR A 179 0.26 31.50 -7.77
CA THR A 179 0.37 32.07 -9.11
C THR A 179 -1.02 32.44 -9.63
N MET A 180 -1.08 32.95 -10.85
CA MET A 180 -2.33 33.23 -11.52
C MET A 180 -2.27 32.80 -12.97
N VAL A 181 -3.42 32.44 -13.51
CA VAL A 181 -3.60 32.19 -14.95
C VAL A 181 -4.54 33.24 -15.50
N THR A 182 -4.09 33.97 -16.52
CA THR A 182 -4.90 35.00 -17.18
C THR A 182 -5.26 34.53 -18.57
N PHE A 183 -6.55 34.40 -18.83
CA PHE A 183 -7.09 34.20 -20.17
C PHE A 183 -7.32 35.56 -20.82
N THR A 184 -7.05 35.66 -22.13
CA THR A 184 -7.32 36.85 -22.94
C THR A 184 -8.02 36.43 -24.23
N ASP A 185 -9.14 37.09 -24.54
CA ASP A 185 -9.86 36.88 -25.81
C ASP A 185 -9.36 37.78 -26.94
N HIS A 186 -9.85 37.58 -28.17
CA HIS A 186 -9.39 38.36 -29.34
C HIS A 186 -9.71 39.86 -29.28
N LYS A 187 -10.59 40.29 -28.36
CA LYS A 187 -10.89 41.71 -28.09
C LYS A 187 -10.09 42.27 -26.91
N GLY A 188 -9.19 41.48 -26.34
CA GLY A 188 -8.32 41.88 -25.23
C GLY A 188 -9.03 41.89 -23.86
N LYS A 189 -10.24 41.33 -23.74
CA LYS A 189 -10.86 41.14 -22.43
C LYS A 189 -10.14 40.05 -21.68
N GLN A 190 -10.03 40.20 -20.35
CA GLN A 190 -9.25 39.31 -19.51
C GLN A 190 -10.08 38.74 -18.36
N ALA A 191 -9.76 37.49 -18.00
CA ALA A 191 -10.26 36.80 -16.83
C ALA A 191 -9.09 36.10 -16.16
N THR A 192 -8.94 36.28 -14.85
CA THR A 192 -7.81 35.76 -14.09
C THR A 192 -8.28 34.76 -13.05
N VAL A 193 -7.61 33.62 -12.99
CA VAL A 193 -7.79 32.58 -11.97
C VAL A 193 -6.62 32.65 -11.01
N GLN A 194 -6.89 32.89 -9.72
CA GLN A 194 -5.86 32.80 -8.68
C GLN A 194 -5.64 31.32 -8.36
N VAL A 195 -4.38 30.87 -8.34
CA VAL A 195 -4.06 29.47 -8.08
C VAL A 195 -3.12 29.36 -6.89
N THR A 196 -3.52 28.57 -5.91
CA THR A 196 -2.69 28.15 -4.78
C THR A 196 -2.35 26.67 -4.93
N VAL A 197 -1.06 26.36 -4.98
CA VAL A 197 -0.56 24.98 -4.95
C VAL A 197 0.02 24.73 -3.57
N ASN A 198 -0.59 23.82 -2.82
CA ASN A 198 -0.12 23.39 -1.51
C ASN A 198 0.91 22.25 -1.66
N PRO A 199 1.86 22.10 -0.73
CA PRO A 199 2.64 20.87 -0.62
C PRO A 199 1.75 19.63 -0.47
N ILE A 200 2.31 18.45 -0.75
CA ILE A 200 1.58 17.19 -0.64
C ILE A 200 1.24 16.93 0.84
N SER A 201 -0.01 16.65 1.17
CA SER A 201 -0.40 16.27 2.54
C SER A 201 0.27 14.96 2.99
N ILE A 202 0.57 14.86 4.28
CA ILE A 202 1.09 13.62 4.88
C ILE A 202 -0.06 12.65 5.13
N ASP A 203 0.14 11.38 4.78
CA ASP A 203 -0.75 10.27 5.16
C ASP A 203 0.10 9.13 5.74
N VAL A 204 -0.48 8.37 6.68
CA VAL A 204 0.21 7.28 7.38
C VAL A 204 -0.68 6.06 7.54
N SER A 205 -0.04 4.91 7.73
CA SER A 205 -0.71 3.62 7.89
C SER A 205 -1.65 3.52 9.10
N ASN A 206 -1.47 4.36 10.14
CA ASN A 206 -2.33 4.38 11.32
C ASN A 206 -2.25 5.70 12.11
N LEU A 207 -3.38 6.42 12.22
CA LEU A 207 -3.50 7.68 12.98
C LEU A 207 -3.66 7.48 14.50
N THR A 208 -4.10 6.30 14.94
CA THR A 208 -4.34 6.00 16.37
C THR A 208 -3.64 4.71 16.81
N PRO A 209 -2.30 4.63 16.70
CA PRO A 209 -1.58 3.42 17.02
C PRO A 209 -1.71 3.04 18.50
N ARG A 210 -1.91 1.74 18.72
CA ARG A 210 -1.90 1.12 20.05
C ARG A 210 -0.65 0.25 20.17
N VAL A 211 0.12 0.44 21.23
CA VAL A 211 1.33 -0.33 21.48
C VAL A 211 1.43 -0.76 22.94
N GLY A 212 1.96 -1.96 23.17
CA GLY A 212 2.22 -2.47 24.50
C GLY A 212 3.48 -1.87 25.12
N VAL A 213 3.51 -1.77 26.44
CA VAL A 213 4.78 -1.57 27.17
C VAL A 213 5.74 -2.70 26.82
N ASN A 214 7.01 -2.34 26.57
CA ASN A 214 8.07 -3.21 26.07
C ASN A 214 7.74 -3.86 24.72
N ASN A 215 6.82 -3.29 23.95
CA ASN A 215 6.47 -3.74 22.61
C ASN A 215 6.68 -2.61 21.61
N LYS A 216 6.58 -2.94 20.32
CA LYS A 216 6.61 -1.95 19.25
C LYS A 216 5.56 -2.17 18.18
N VAL A 217 5.23 -1.10 17.49
CA VAL A 217 4.36 -1.06 16.33
C VAL A 217 5.00 -0.20 15.24
N MET A 218 4.86 -0.61 13.98
CA MET A 218 5.40 0.12 12.85
C MET A 218 4.38 1.12 12.31
N ILE A 219 4.83 2.34 12.04
CA ILE A 219 4.11 3.37 11.28
C ILE A 219 4.84 3.54 9.95
N THR A 220 4.08 3.50 8.85
CA THR A 220 4.58 3.81 7.51
C THR A 220 3.97 5.13 7.05
N VAL A 221 4.79 6.03 6.54
CA VAL A 221 4.33 7.22 5.82
C VAL A 221 4.00 6.83 4.39
N GLU A 222 2.73 6.94 4.03
CA GLU A 222 2.17 6.46 2.76
C GLU A 222 2.10 7.58 1.70
N LYS A 223 2.05 8.83 2.15
CA LYS A 223 2.00 10.05 1.32
C LYS A 223 2.73 11.19 2.01
N GLY A 224 3.32 12.11 1.24
CA GLY A 224 3.90 13.37 1.72
C GLY A 224 5.09 13.80 0.85
N ASN A 225 5.93 14.69 1.38
CA ASN A 225 7.01 15.30 0.59
C ASN A 225 8.40 14.65 0.81
N GLY A 226 8.53 13.57 1.59
CA GLY A 226 9.83 12.95 1.93
C GLY A 226 10.57 13.65 3.06
N GLY A 227 11.74 13.11 3.46
CA GLY A 227 12.54 13.67 4.57
C GLY A 227 11.81 13.63 5.91
N TYR A 228 11.09 12.54 6.17
CA TYR A 228 10.20 12.41 7.32
C TYR A 228 10.96 12.31 8.65
N SER A 229 10.38 12.91 9.68
CA SER A 229 10.81 12.76 11.07
C SER A 229 9.59 12.61 11.97
N LEU A 230 9.69 11.76 12.99
CA LEU A 230 8.64 11.57 13.99
C LEU A 230 9.18 11.97 15.36
N THR A 231 8.44 12.82 16.08
CA THR A 231 8.80 13.29 17.42
C THR A 231 7.65 13.02 18.38
N ALA A 232 7.92 12.33 19.49
CA ALA A 232 6.95 12.16 20.56
C ALA A 232 6.90 13.41 21.45
N GLU A 233 5.69 13.85 21.83
CA GLU A 233 5.53 14.91 22.84
C GLU A 233 5.95 14.44 24.24
N ASP A 234 5.76 13.15 24.54
CA ASP A 234 6.20 12.50 25.78
C ASP A 234 6.99 11.23 25.43
N ASP A 235 8.33 11.36 25.48
CA ASP A 235 9.26 10.29 25.17
C ASP A 235 9.46 9.29 26.32
N GLU A 236 8.88 9.54 27.50
CA GLU A 236 8.75 8.58 28.60
C GLU A 236 7.59 7.62 28.36
N ILE A 237 6.57 8.03 27.61
CA ILE A 237 5.45 7.18 27.17
C ILE A 237 5.85 6.35 25.94
N VAL A 238 6.36 7.00 24.88
CA VAL A 238 6.67 6.33 23.61
C VAL A 238 8.04 6.76 23.04
N GLY A 239 8.88 5.78 22.71
CA GLY A 239 10.09 6.00 21.93
C GLY A 239 9.82 5.95 20.43
N VAL A 240 10.56 6.72 19.64
CA VAL A 240 10.53 6.67 18.18
C VAL A 240 11.88 6.18 17.68
N GLN A 241 11.88 5.15 16.83
CA GLN A 241 13.07 4.65 16.14
C GLN A 241 12.80 4.66 14.64
N GLN A 242 13.59 5.43 13.90
CA GLN A 242 13.54 5.42 12.43
C GLN A 242 14.15 4.12 11.91
N VAL A 243 13.43 3.44 11.02
CA VAL A 243 13.86 2.18 10.40
C VAL A 243 14.44 2.45 9.02
N ASP A 244 13.76 3.29 8.23
CA ASP A 244 14.24 3.84 6.96
C ASP A 244 13.56 5.19 6.67
N ASP A 245 13.59 5.62 5.40
CA ASP A 245 13.03 6.90 4.97
C ASP A 245 11.53 7.05 5.27
N THR A 246 10.74 5.96 5.24
CA THR A 246 9.27 6.04 5.39
C THR A 246 8.72 5.26 6.58
N ARG A 247 9.52 4.40 7.22
CA ARG A 247 9.06 3.52 8.30
C ARG A 247 9.71 3.84 9.63
N PHE A 248 8.86 3.86 10.66
CA PHE A 248 9.23 4.23 12.02
C PHE A 248 8.60 3.22 13.00
N ASN A 249 9.40 2.72 13.93
CA ASN A 249 8.89 1.97 15.08
C ASN A 249 8.48 2.95 16.18
N LEU A 250 7.26 2.80 16.69
CA LEU A 250 6.84 3.36 17.96
C LEU A 250 7.01 2.31 19.05
N ILE A 251 7.79 2.62 20.08
CA ILE A 251 8.18 1.71 21.16
C ILE A 251 7.47 2.13 22.44
N GLY A 252 6.57 1.29 22.96
CA GLY A 252 5.86 1.59 24.20
C GLY A 252 6.77 1.45 25.42
N LYS A 253 6.97 2.55 26.16
CA LYS A 253 7.82 2.58 27.37
C LYS A 253 6.99 2.59 28.64
N LYS A 254 5.95 3.43 28.69
CA LYS A 254 5.07 3.60 29.85
C LYS A 254 3.64 3.75 29.41
N ALA A 255 2.72 3.12 30.14
CA ALA A 255 1.30 3.22 29.81
C ALA A 255 0.78 4.66 29.94
N GLY A 256 0.00 5.08 28.96
CA GLY A 256 -0.46 6.46 28.82
C GLY A 256 -0.92 6.75 27.39
N VAL A 257 -1.30 8.00 27.15
CA VAL A 257 -1.65 8.51 25.82
C VAL A 257 -0.79 9.73 25.55
N THR A 258 -0.19 9.81 24.37
CA THR A 258 0.63 10.94 23.94
C THR A 258 0.47 11.18 22.45
N THR A 259 0.92 12.34 21.97
CA THR A 259 0.96 12.67 20.55
C THR A 259 2.33 12.36 19.98
N VAL A 260 2.37 11.79 18.78
CA VAL A 260 3.58 11.77 17.94
C VAL A 260 3.33 12.63 16.72
N VAL A 261 4.20 13.60 16.47
CA VAL A 261 4.12 14.50 15.32
C VAL A 261 5.02 13.99 14.22
N VAL A 262 4.43 13.72 13.05
CA VAL A 262 5.13 13.45 11.79
C VAL A 262 5.39 14.79 11.12
N LYS A 263 6.63 15.06 10.72
CA LYS A 263 7.01 16.24 9.95
C LYS A 263 7.78 15.84 8.70
N ASP A 264 7.53 16.51 7.58
CA ASP A 264 8.27 16.30 6.33
C ASP A 264 9.12 17.51 5.90
N GLN A 265 9.86 17.37 4.79
CA GLN A 265 10.77 18.42 4.30
C GLN A 265 10.07 19.67 3.73
N ALA A 266 8.75 19.62 3.52
CA ALA A 266 7.94 20.78 3.12
C ALA A 266 7.23 21.42 4.32
N ASP A 267 7.71 21.13 5.54
CA ASP A 267 7.17 21.59 6.82
C ASP A 267 5.69 21.22 7.01
N GLN A 268 5.20 20.17 6.34
CA GLN A 268 3.88 19.61 6.65
C GLN A 268 3.96 18.83 7.96
N GLU A 269 2.88 18.88 8.73
CA GLU A 269 2.77 18.17 10.01
C GLU A 269 1.49 17.33 10.06
N LEU A 270 1.60 16.15 10.67
CA LEU A 270 0.48 15.26 10.98
C LEU A 270 0.64 14.67 12.37
N SER A 271 -0.39 14.79 13.21
CA SER A 271 -0.39 14.28 14.58
C SER A 271 -1.02 12.90 14.67
N LEU A 272 -0.34 11.97 15.35
CA LEU A 272 -0.82 10.64 15.70
C LEU A 272 -1.17 10.60 17.19
N THR A 273 -2.34 10.07 17.55
CA THR A 273 -2.68 9.84 18.95
C THR A 273 -2.25 8.44 19.35
N VAL A 274 -1.14 8.31 20.07
CA VAL A 274 -0.55 7.03 20.45
C VAL A 274 -1.06 6.60 21.82
N THR A 275 -1.60 5.39 21.90
CA THR A 275 -2.01 4.78 23.18
C THR A 275 -1.05 3.67 23.55
N VAL A 276 -0.33 3.85 24.66
CA VAL A 276 0.55 2.82 25.24
C VAL A 276 -0.19 2.11 26.36
N VAL A 277 -0.23 0.78 26.32
CA VAL A 277 -1.01 -0.03 27.27
C VAL A 277 -0.11 -0.98 28.05
N LEU A 278 -0.36 -1.08 29.36
CA LEU A 278 0.24 -2.14 30.18
C LEU A 278 -0.16 -3.50 29.62
N ALA A 279 0.82 -4.35 29.37
CA ALA A 279 0.58 -5.71 28.95
C ALA A 279 0.69 -6.64 30.16
N ASP A 280 -0.35 -7.39 30.44
CA ASP A 280 -0.47 -8.26 31.62
C ASP A 280 -0.62 -9.75 31.23
N ARG A 281 -0.72 -10.03 29.92
CA ARG A 281 -0.90 -11.39 29.39
C ARG A 281 -0.13 -11.58 28.09
N VAL A 282 0.17 -12.83 27.78
CA VAL A 282 0.88 -13.26 26.56
C VAL A 282 0.01 -14.14 25.68
N ALA A 283 0.40 -14.32 24.42
CA ALA A 283 -0.36 -15.01 23.41
C ALA A 283 -0.61 -16.47 23.81
N ASN A 284 -1.90 -16.86 23.87
CA ASN A 284 -2.28 -18.26 23.91
C ASN A 284 -2.61 -18.72 22.48
N LEU A 285 -1.78 -19.60 21.93
CA LEU A 285 -1.93 -20.13 20.57
C LEU A 285 -3.01 -21.21 20.49
N GLY A 286 -3.39 -21.80 21.62
CA GLY A 286 -4.28 -22.95 21.65
C GLY A 286 -3.79 -24.07 20.73
N SER A 287 -4.72 -24.81 20.14
CA SER A 287 -4.43 -25.98 19.29
C SER A 287 -4.45 -25.70 17.79
N SER A 288 -4.48 -24.44 17.37
CA SER A 288 -4.61 -24.08 15.94
C SER A 288 -3.71 -22.94 15.49
N ASN A 289 -3.29 -22.06 16.39
CA ASN A 289 -2.47 -20.91 16.03
C ASN A 289 -0.97 -21.22 16.14
N TYR A 290 -0.17 -20.34 15.54
CA TYR A 290 1.27 -20.45 15.37
C TYR A 290 1.76 -19.12 14.79
N PHE A 291 3.08 -18.91 14.75
CA PHE A 291 3.65 -17.81 13.97
C PHE A 291 4.52 -18.34 12.83
N HIS A 292 4.37 -17.73 11.66
CA HIS A 292 5.30 -17.84 10.55
C HIS A 292 6.27 -16.66 10.59
N VAL A 293 7.56 -16.93 10.39
CA VAL A 293 8.57 -15.87 10.34
C VAL A 293 9.31 -15.96 9.01
N PRO A 294 9.03 -15.07 8.04
CA PRO A 294 9.67 -15.10 6.74
C PRO A 294 11.06 -14.41 6.73
N PHE A 295 11.38 -13.64 7.78
CA PHE A 295 12.58 -12.80 7.88
C PHE A 295 12.75 -11.86 6.68
N THR A 296 11.65 -11.25 6.24
CA THR A 296 11.63 -10.32 5.11
C THR A 296 11.69 -8.87 5.57
N TYR A 297 12.37 -8.05 4.78
CA TYR A 297 12.37 -6.59 4.86
C TYR A 297 11.98 -6.05 3.48
N ASN A 298 10.93 -5.22 3.38
CA ASN A 298 10.37 -4.75 2.10
C ASN A 298 10.03 -5.90 1.13
N GLY A 299 9.50 -7.00 1.65
CA GLY A 299 9.15 -8.18 0.86
C GLY A 299 10.34 -9.04 0.41
N VAL A 300 11.57 -8.68 0.80
CA VAL A 300 12.79 -9.41 0.43
C VAL A 300 13.36 -10.11 1.66
N ALA A 301 13.61 -11.42 1.55
CA ALA A 301 14.21 -12.21 2.63
C ALA A 301 15.64 -11.75 2.92
N ASP A 302 16.02 -11.67 4.19
CA ASP A 302 17.36 -11.27 4.60
C ASP A 302 18.43 -12.28 4.16
N GLU A 303 19.30 -11.87 3.25
CA GLU A 303 20.38 -12.71 2.70
C GLU A 303 21.32 -13.24 3.79
N SER A 304 21.56 -12.47 4.86
CA SER A 304 22.45 -12.87 5.95
C SER A 304 21.93 -14.09 6.74
N LEU A 305 20.63 -14.39 6.63
CA LEU A 305 19.97 -15.46 7.36
C LEU A 305 19.73 -16.73 6.52
N LYS A 306 20.19 -16.74 5.25
CA LYS A 306 20.02 -17.90 4.36
C LYS A 306 21.02 -19.02 4.59
N SER A 307 22.13 -18.77 5.27
CA SER A 307 23.19 -19.76 5.48
C SER A 307 23.94 -19.52 6.78
N VAL A 308 23.26 -19.71 7.91
CA VAL A 308 23.85 -19.56 9.25
C VAL A 308 24.33 -20.90 9.81
N SER A 309 25.47 -20.90 10.51
CA SER A 309 26.07 -22.09 11.13
C SER A 309 26.27 -21.96 12.64
N THR A 310 26.11 -20.75 13.18
CA THR A 310 26.12 -20.44 14.62
C THR A 310 24.80 -19.79 14.97
N ILE A 311 24.05 -20.39 15.90
CA ILE A 311 22.67 -19.99 16.21
C ILE A 311 22.39 -20.22 17.69
N THR A 312 21.70 -19.29 18.35
CA THR A 312 21.00 -19.58 19.60
C THR A 312 19.52 -19.27 19.44
N PHE A 313 18.65 -20.24 19.74
CA PHE A 313 17.23 -19.98 19.94
C PHE A 313 16.92 -19.98 21.42
N GLU A 314 16.07 -19.05 21.84
CA GLU A 314 15.49 -19.03 23.17
C GLU A 314 13.99 -18.82 23.07
N ALA A 315 13.22 -19.49 23.92
CA ALA A 315 11.79 -19.28 24.01
C ALA A 315 11.27 -19.53 25.41
N ARG A 316 10.23 -18.81 25.79
CA ARG A 316 9.45 -19.10 27.00
C ARG A 316 8.04 -19.52 26.63
N PHE A 317 7.67 -20.73 27.02
CA PHE A 317 6.40 -21.33 26.63
C PHE A 317 5.71 -22.05 27.78
N ASN A 318 4.42 -22.32 27.59
CA ASN A 318 3.58 -23.11 28.47
C ASN A 318 2.72 -24.05 27.62
N ILE A 319 2.92 -25.36 27.72
CA ILE A 319 2.09 -26.35 27.02
C ILE A 319 0.86 -26.66 27.88
N GLU A 320 -0.34 -26.47 27.34
CA GLU A 320 -1.60 -26.78 28.02
C GLU A 320 -2.04 -28.22 27.76
N SER A 321 -1.72 -28.76 26.58
CA SER A 321 -2.00 -30.16 26.22
C SER A 321 -0.92 -30.77 25.33
N LEU A 322 -0.55 -32.01 25.62
CA LEU A 322 0.42 -32.77 24.82
C LEU A 322 -0.23 -33.27 23.52
N ASN A 323 0.53 -33.34 22.43
CA ASN A 323 0.05 -33.96 21.18
C ASN A 323 0.06 -35.52 21.24
N GLY A 324 -0.88 -36.13 20.49
CA GLY A 324 -1.04 -37.59 20.24
C GLY A 324 -2.51 -37.95 19.94
N ARG A 325 -2.92 -38.96 19.14
CA ARG A 325 -2.31 -40.15 18.49
C ARG A 325 -2.00 -39.97 16.98
N GLY A 326 -1.07 -40.79 16.44
CA GLY A 326 -0.67 -40.82 15.02
C GLY A 326 0.81 -40.48 14.84
N ASP A 327 1.18 -39.84 13.73
CA ASP A 327 2.59 -39.63 13.32
C ASP A 327 3.37 -38.53 14.09
N ALA A 328 2.89 -38.00 15.22
CA ALA A 328 3.72 -37.15 16.08
C ALA A 328 3.17 -36.91 17.50
N TRP A 329 3.97 -37.25 18.51
CA TRP A 329 3.81 -36.82 19.92
C TRP A 329 4.42 -35.44 20.21
N ILE A 330 4.81 -34.74 19.14
CA ILE A 330 5.64 -33.53 19.18
C ILE A 330 4.80 -32.29 19.46
N ASN A 331 5.18 -31.52 20.47
CA ASN A 331 4.78 -30.11 20.62
C ASN A 331 5.94 -29.23 20.12
N THR A 332 5.70 -28.43 19.08
CA THR A 332 6.76 -27.58 18.51
C THR A 332 6.95 -26.30 19.31
N VAL A 333 8.20 -25.96 19.62
CA VAL A 333 8.54 -24.66 20.22
C VAL A 333 8.84 -23.67 19.09
N MET A 334 9.94 -23.85 18.37
CA MET A 334 10.31 -23.03 17.21
C MET A 334 11.38 -23.68 16.34
N GLY A 335 11.48 -23.26 15.08
CA GLY A 335 12.55 -23.64 14.17
C GLY A 335 12.05 -24.12 12.83
N ILE A 336 12.88 -24.93 12.17
CA ILE A 336 12.63 -25.45 10.82
C ILE A 336 12.59 -26.98 10.89
N GLU A 337 11.45 -27.56 10.50
CA GLU A 337 11.25 -29.00 10.44
C GLU A 337 12.39 -29.69 9.68
N LYS A 338 12.92 -30.78 10.27
CA LYS A 338 14.07 -31.59 9.80
C LYS A 338 15.41 -30.87 9.65
N ASN A 339 15.50 -29.54 9.74
CA ASN A 339 16.76 -28.82 9.57
C ASN A 339 17.36 -28.34 10.89
N PHE A 340 16.56 -27.68 11.72
CA PHE A 340 16.98 -27.17 13.04
C PHE A 340 15.72 -26.81 13.84
N LEU A 341 15.12 -27.82 14.48
CA LEU A 341 13.84 -27.70 15.17
C LEU A 341 13.99 -27.92 16.68
N LEU A 342 13.63 -26.91 17.47
CA LEU A 342 13.46 -27.03 18.91
C LEU A 342 12.03 -27.47 19.21
N ARG A 343 11.90 -28.58 19.93
CA ARG A 343 10.60 -29.22 20.18
C ARG A 343 10.55 -29.95 21.51
N VAL A 344 9.35 -30.35 21.90
CA VAL A 344 9.09 -31.20 23.06
C VAL A 344 8.49 -32.52 22.57
N ASP A 345 9.10 -33.65 22.93
CA ASP A 345 8.72 -34.98 22.44
C ASP A 345 9.10 -36.08 23.46
N VAL A 346 8.68 -37.32 23.22
CA VAL A 346 9.11 -38.53 23.95
C VAL A 346 10.55 -38.89 23.60
N HIS A 347 11.22 -39.60 24.51
CA HIS A 347 12.54 -40.13 24.23
C HIS A 347 12.50 -41.19 23.12
N LYS A 348 13.49 -41.18 22.23
CA LYS A 348 13.56 -42.17 21.16
C LYS A 348 13.85 -43.56 21.71
N GLY A 349 12.96 -44.51 21.42
CA GLY A 349 13.11 -45.90 21.83
C GLY A 349 12.76 -46.16 23.29
N ASP A 350 12.23 -45.15 24.00
CA ASP A 350 11.68 -45.32 25.33
C ASP A 350 10.28 -45.97 25.24
N SER A 351 9.96 -46.79 26.24
CA SER A 351 8.63 -47.35 26.44
C SER A 351 7.65 -46.34 27.07
N ASP A 352 8.17 -45.29 27.73
CA ASP A 352 7.35 -44.19 28.25
C ASP A 352 6.90 -43.27 27.10
N THR A 353 5.63 -43.39 26.73
CA THR A 353 5.01 -42.58 25.67
C THR A 353 4.34 -41.30 26.20
N GLU A 354 4.42 -41.03 27.50
CA GLU A 354 3.71 -39.94 28.18
C GLU A 354 4.65 -38.85 28.69
N SER A 355 5.85 -39.19 29.14
CA SER A 355 6.84 -38.18 29.52
C SER A 355 7.37 -37.43 28.29
N ARG A 356 7.69 -36.16 28.48
CA ARG A 356 8.07 -35.23 27.42
C ARG A 356 9.30 -34.45 27.81
N TYR A 357 10.18 -34.23 26.86
CA TYR A 357 11.51 -33.65 27.08
C TYR A 357 11.84 -32.67 25.96
N LEU A 358 12.67 -31.68 26.26
CA LEU A 358 13.20 -30.77 25.25
C LEU A 358 14.12 -31.52 24.30
N GLN A 359 14.00 -31.27 23.00
CA GLN A 359 14.83 -31.88 21.97
C GLN A 359 15.23 -30.87 20.90
N LEU A 360 16.43 -31.06 20.35
CA LEU A 360 16.79 -30.58 19.02
C LEU A 360 16.66 -31.74 18.02
N ALA A 361 15.94 -31.50 16.92
CA ALA A 361 15.85 -32.41 15.80
C ALA A 361 16.27 -31.74 14.49
N ALA A 362 17.12 -32.43 13.74
CA ALA A 362 17.69 -31.98 12.47
C ALA A 362 17.92 -33.20 11.56
N ASP A 363 16.82 -33.93 11.29
CA ASP A 363 16.83 -35.23 10.62
C ASP A 363 17.44 -35.19 9.19
N ASP A 364 17.30 -34.08 8.45
CA ASP A 364 17.87 -33.87 7.10
C ASP A 364 19.29 -33.25 7.14
N LYS A 365 19.79 -32.90 8.33
CA LYS A 365 21.13 -32.33 8.56
C LYS A 365 21.92 -33.26 9.48
N GLY A 366 22.57 -34.25 8.89
CA GLY A 366 23.37 -35.24 9.63
C GLY A 366 22.54 -36.23 10.46
N LYS A 367 21.21 -36.30 10.29
CA LYS A 367 20.29 -37.15 11.08
C LYS A 367 20.41 -36.87 12.59
N ILE A 368 20.56 -35.60 12.94
CA ILE A 368 20.89 -35.18 14.30
C ILE A 368 19.65 -35.21 15.20
N ARG A 369 19.82 -35.79 16.39
CA ARG A 369 18.84 -35.71 17.47
C ARG A 369 19.51 -35.68 18.83
N TYR A 370 19.16 -34.67 19.62
CA TYR A 370 19.69 -34.41 20.96
C TYR A 370 18.50 -34.24 21.91
N GLU A 371 18.46 -35.00 22.98
CA GLU A 371 17.32 -35.09 23.89
C GLU A 371 17.77 -34.79 25.32
N GLY A 372 17.12 -33.81 25.97
CA GLY A 372 17.42 -33.37 27.34
C GLY A 372 16.95 -34.36 28.40
N SER A 373 17.01 -33.97 29.67
CA SER A 373 16.64 -34.82 30.82
C SER A 373 15.48 -34.26 31.62
N THR A 374 15.22 -32.95 31.53
CA THR A 374 14.18 -32.30 32.31
C THR A 374 12.81 -32.63 31.72
N LYS A 375 11.96 -33.24 32.54
CA LYS A 375 10.57 -33.53 32.18
C LYS A 375 9.78 -32.22 32.07
N ILE A 376 9.16 -32.01 30.91
CA ILE A 376 8.27 -30.89 30.62
C ILE A 376 6.85 -31.29 31.04
N GLU A 377 6.31 -30.60 32.03
CA GLU A 377 4.95 -30.80 32.53
C GLU A 377 3.99 -29.78 31.94
N THR A 378 2.75 -30.20 31.70
CA THR A 378 1.70 -29.31 31.23
C THR A 378 1.38 -28.21 32.25
N ASN A 379 0.96 -27.05 31.76
CA ASN A 379 0.57 -25.88 32.55
C ASN A 379 1.69 -25.27 33.39
N LYS A 380 2.95 -25.62 33.12
CA LYS A 380 4.13 -24.93 33.68
C LYS A 380 4.84 -24.10 32.62
N TRP A 381 5.39 -22.97 33.05
CA TRP A 381 6.24 -22.13 32.21
C TRP A 381 7.66 -22.67 32.22
N TYR A 382 8.26 -22.75 31.04
CA TYR A 382 9.66 -23.12 30.85
C TYR A 382 10.34 -22.09 29.96
N ASP A 383 11.52 -21.65 30.37
CA ASP A 383 12.47 -20.95 29.50
C ASP A 383 13.39 -22.02 28.90
N VAL A 384 13.50 -22.08 27.59
CA VAL A 384 14.35 -23.08 26.92
C VAL A 384 15.30 -22.40 25.95
N ALA A 385 16.46 -23.02 25.76
CA ALA A 385 17.37 -22.60 24.71
C ALA A 385 18.04 -23.79 24.01
N VAL A 386 18.43 -23.57 22.76
CA VAL A 386 19.37 -24.43 22.04
C VAL A 386 20.48 -23.58 21.45
N VAL A 387 21.72 -23.99 21.67
CA VAL A 387 22.92 -23.36 21.12
C VAL A 387 23.53 -24.28 20.08
N LEU A 388 23.85 -23.71 18.92
CA LEU A 388 24.72 -24.27 17.89
C LEU A 388 25.96 -23.38 17.77
N ASP A 389 27.13 -23.96 18.03
CA ASP A 389 28.42 -23.27 18.04
C ASP A 389 29.36 -23.85 16.97
N ASP A 390 29.51 -23.14 15.86
CA ASP A 390 30.36 -23.56 14.73
C ASP A 390 31.86 -23.54 15.04
N SER A 391 32.27 -22.88 16.13
CA SER A 391 33.67 -22.86 16.55
C SER A 391 34.13 -24.17 17.21
N LYS A 392 33.17 -25.02 17.59
CA LYS A 392 33.40 -26.33 18.21
C LYS A 392 33.25 -27.46 17.21
N SER A 393 33.50 -28.69 17.65
CA SER A 393 33.38 -29.88 16.81
C SER A 393 32.62 -30.99 17.52
N GLY A 394 32.01 -31.90 16.75
CA GLY A 394 31.29 -33.03 17.29
C GLY A 394 30.16 -32.60 18.23
N SER A 395 29.97 -33.32 19.34
CA SER A 395 28.85 -33.10 20.26
C SER A 395 28.87 -31.76 20.97
N ASP A 396 30.04 -31.14 21.13
CA ASP A 396 30.19 -29.89 21.87
C ASP A 396 29.64 -28.67 21.10
N ARG A 397 29.34 -28.85 19.80
CA ARG A 397 28.63 -27.84 18.99
C ARG A 397 27.23 -27.56 19.50
N ILE A 398 26.59 -28.50 20.19
CA ILE A 398 25.17 -28.43 20.56
C ILE A 398 25.00 -28.45 22.07
N ALA A 399 24.22 -27.52 22.60
CA ALA A 399 23.79 -27.53 24.00
C ALA A 399 22.30 -27.19 24.11
N LEU A 400 21.60 -27.89 25.01
CA LEU A 400 20.21 -27.62 25.37
C LEU A 400 20.15 -27.05 26.78
N TYR A 401 19.20 -26.15 27.02
CA TYR A 401 19.00 -25.51 28.31
C TYR A 401 17.52 -25.47 28.67
N VAL A 402 17.23 -25.68 29.96
CA VAL A 402 15.89 -25.53 30.55
C VAL A 402 16.02 -24.68 31.82
N ASN A 403 15.22 -23.62 31.91
CA ASN A 403 15.20 -22.63 32.99
C ASN A 403 16.61 -22.08 33.32
N GLY A 404 17.37 -21.75 32.27
CA GLY A 404 18.71 -21.20 32.39
C GLY A 404 19.81 -22.22 32.70
N MET A 405 19.47 -23.48 32.97
CA MET A 405 20.43 -24.53 33.30
C MET A 405 20.72 -25.42 32.10
N LYS A 406 22.00 -25.79 31.90
CA LYS A 406 22.41 -26.72 30.85
C LYS A 406 21.87 -28.12 31.13
N GLU A 407 21.26 -28.73 30.12
CA GLU A 407 20.68 -30.07 30.20
C GLU A 407 21.75 -31.16 30.14
N THR A 408 21.51 -32.25 30.88
CA THR A 408 22.22 -33.51 30.65
C THR A 408 21.51 -34.30 29.55
N LEU A 409 22.22 -34.60 28.47
CA LEU A 409 21.63 -35.27 27.31
C LEU A 409 21.43 -36.77 27.59
N GLN A 410 20.21 -37.27 27.42
CA GLN A 410 19.86 -38.69 27.58
C GLN A 410 20.08 -39.49 26.30
N TYR A 411 19.95 -38.83 25.15
CA TYR A 411 20.18 -39.42 23.85
C TYR A 411 20.83 -38.41 22.91
N THR A 412 21.84 -38.87 22.17
CA THR A 412 22.47 -38.13 21.09
C THR A 412 22.67 -39.05 19.89
N SER A 413 22.47 -38.52 18.69
CA SER A 413 22.76 -39.24 17.45
C SER A 413 22.98 -38.28 16.28
N GLY A 414 23.51 -38.82 15.19
CA GLY A 414 23.79 -38.10 13.96
C GLY A 414 25.23 -37.59 13.88
N THR A 415 25.48 -36.75 12.89
CA THR A 415 26.79 -36.15 12.60
C THR A 415 26.71 -34.65 12.86
N PRO A 416 27.03 -34.15 14.08
CA PRO A 416 26.90 -32.74 14.41
C PRO A 416 27.56 -31.79 13.42
N ASP A 417 28.71 -32.13 12.85
CA ASP A 417 29.47 -31.30 11.89
C ASP A 417 28.73 -31.04 10.55
N ASP A 418 27.66 -31.76 10.28
CA ASP A 418 26.77 -31.52 9.13
C ASP A 418 25.72 -30.43 9.41
N LEU A 419 25.57 -30.01 10.67
CA LEU A 419 24.67 -28.94 11.07
C LEU A 419 25.28 -27.57 10.77
N LYS A 420 25.17 -27.18 9.51
CA LYS A 420 25.68 -25.92 8.94
C LYS A 420 24.80 -25.47 7.78
N ASN A 421 24.99 -24.22 7.35
CA ASN A 421 24.25 -23.61 6.23
C ASN A 421 22.73 -23.76 6.44
N ILE A 422 22.25 -23.33 7.60
CA ILE A 422 20.83 -23.35 7.95
C ILE A 422 20.19 -22.10 7.35
N ASN A 423 19.11 -22.28 6.61
CA ASN A 423 18.36 -21.19 6.01
C ASN A 423 17.16 -20.84 6.90
N LEU A 424 17.27 -19.78 7.70
CA LEU A 424 16.18 -19.31 8.57
C LEU A 424 15.04 -18.67 7.80
N THR A 425 15.28 -18.18 6.57
CA THR A 425 14.27 -17.50 5.75
C THR A 425 13.25 -18.44 5.10
N SER A 426 13.38 -19.75 5.30
CA SER A 426 12.52 -20.75 4.67
C SER A 426 11.85 -21.64 5.71
N ASN A 427 10.51 -21.62 5.74
CA ASN A 427 9.68 -22.48 6.60
C ASN A 427 10.03 -22.42 8.09
N PHE A 428 10.40 -21.24 8.59
CA PHE A 428 10.57 -21.02 10.01
C PHE A 428 9.22 -20.74 10.66
N TYR A 429 8.95 -21.47 11.74
CA TYR A 429 7.72 -21.35 12.50
C TYR A 429 8.00 -21.35 14.00
N ILE A 430 7.10 -20.70 14.73
CA ILE A 430 7.00 -20.73 16.17
C ILE A 430 5.66 -21.37 16.52
N GLY A 431 5.68 -22.41 17.33
CA GLY A 431 4.48 -23.13 17.76
C GLY A 431 3.87 -24.10 16.74
N GLN A 432 4.55 -24.39 15.63
CA GLN A 432 4.13 -25.41 14.66
C GLN A 432 5.33 -25.99 13.90
N SER A 433 5.24 -27.27 13.53
CA SER A 433 6.03 -27.87 12.45
C SER A 433 5.16 -28.83 11.64
N ASP A 434 5.57 -29.10 10.40
CA ASP A 434 4.91 -30.04 9.47
C ASP A 434 3.39 -29.83 9.35
N SER A 435 2.96 -28.57 9.34
CA SER A 435 1.56 -28.16 9.29
C SER A 435 0.64 -28.68 10.44
N LYS A 436 1.15 -29.43 11.42
CA LYS A 436 0.32 -30.14 12.42
C LYS A 436 0.78 -29.98 13.86
N ARG A 437 2.08 -30.15 14.15
CA ARG A 437 2.65 -30.38 15.49
C ARG A 437 2.63 -29.13 16.37
N ARG A 438 1.45 -28.73 16.80
CA ARG A 438 1.20 -27.46 17.51
C ARG A 438 1.89 -27.41 18.86
N LEU A 439 2.20 -26.21 19.33
CA LEU A 439 2.61 -26.01 20.73
C LEU A 439 1.51 -26.42 21.70
N ASN A 440 0.23 -26.20 21.36
CA ASN A 440 -0.93 -26.42 22.22
C ASN A 440 -0.84 -25.66 23.55
N GLY A 441 -0.62 -24.35 23.48
CA GLY A 441 -0.56 -23.53 24.67
C GLY A 441 -0.07 -22.12 24.37
N ALA A 442 0.61 -21.51 25.33
CA ALA A 442 1.01 -20.12 25.27
C ALA A 442 2.51 -19.92 25.04
N ILE A 443 2.84 -18.80 24.43
CA ILE A 443 4.22 -18.36 24.24
C ILE A 443 4.35 -16.91 24.73
N SER A 444 5.43 -16.65 25.45
CA SER A 444 5.72 -15.37 26.07
C SER A 444 6.68 -14.56 25.21
N TYR A 445 7.85 -15.12 24.95
CA TYR A 445 8.83 -14.55 24.05
C TYR A 445 9.52 -15.63 23.21
N ALA A 446 10.10 -15.21 22.09
CA ALA A 446 11.04 -16.00 21.30
C ALA A 446 12.18 -15.11 20.82
N ARG A 447 13.42 -15.61 20.93
CA ARG A 447 14.65 -14.87 20.59
C ARG A 447 15.54 -15.70 19.69
N ILE A 448 16.22 -15.03 18.78
CA ILE A 448 17.14 -15.64 17.83
C ILE A 448 18.43 -14.82 17.79
N TRP A 449 19.54 -15.52 17.95
CA TRP A 449 20.88 -14.97 17.85
C TRP A 449 21.66 -15.68 16.76
N THR A 450 22.46 -14.96 15.99
CA THR A 450 23.51 -15.54 15.12
C THR A 450 24.85 -15.64 15.87
N LYS A 451 24.75 -15.90 17.17
CA LYS A 451 25.84 -16.01 18.13
C LYS A 451 25.60 -17.21 19.01
N ALA A 452 26.67 -17.94 19.36
CA ALA A 452 26.62 -18.97 20.38
C ALA A 452 26.64 -18.29 21.75
N LEU A 453 25.51 -18.26 22.44
CA LEU A 453 25.46 -17.71 23.79
C LEU A 453 26.16 -18.66 24.76
N THR A 454 26.85 -18.07 25.73
CA THR A 454 27.46 -18.82 26.84
C THR A 454 26.39 -19.28 27.82
N GLU A 455 26.72 -20.30 28.62
CA GLU A 455 25.85 -20.80 29.69
C GLU A 455 25.46 -19.69 30.68
N GLN A 456 26.41 -18.83 31.06
CA GLN A 456 26.13 -17.69 31.93
C GLN A 456 25.14 -16.70 31.29
N GLN A 457 25.33 -16.37 30.01
CA GLN A 457 24.40 -15.48 29.30
C GLN A 457 22.98 -16.05 29.24
N ILE A 458 22.82 -17.36 29.02
CA ILE A 458 21.51 -18.01 28.99
C ILE A 458 20.87 -18.01 30.38
N ALA A 459 21.65 -18.33 31.43
CA ALA A 459 21.19 -18.26 32.81
C ALA A 459 20.72 -16.85 33.19
N ASP A 460 21.48 -15.82 32.81
CA ASP A 460 21.18 -14.42 33.12
C ASP A 460 19.94 -13.89 32.39
N GLN A 461 19.60 -14.45 31.22
CA GLN A 461 18.47 -14.01 30.38
C GLN A 461 17.20 -14.84 30.58
N SER A 462 17.31 -16.02 31.20
CA SER A 462 16.17 -16.90 31.50
C SER A 462 15.18 -16.18 32.42
N GLY A 463 13.89 -16.19 32.04
CA GLY A 463 12.84 -15.55 32.83
C GLY A 463 12.91 -14.02 32.85
N LYS A 464 13.58 -13.38 31.90
CA LYS A 464 13.62 -11.91 31.77
C LYS A 464 13.10 -11.43 30.42
N ILE A 465 12.35 -10.33 30.45
CA ILE A 465 12.01 -9.55 29.26
C ILE A 465 13.26 -8.77 28.85
N LEU A 466 13.66 -8.90 27.60
CA LEU A 466 14.74 -8.10 27.02
C LEU A 466 14.10 -7.08 26.09
N ASN A 467 14.31 -5.81 26.38
CA ASN A 467 13.81 -4.68 25.59
C ASN A 467 14.96 -3.84 24.99
N GLU A 468 16.21 -4.23 25.24
CA GLU A 468 17.40 -3.59 24.70
C GLU A 468 17.96 -4.37 23.50
N GLU A 469 18.56 -3.65 22.57
CA GLU A 469 19.32 -4.23 21.48
C GLU A 469 20.62 -4.84 22.01
N ALA A 470 21.01 -5.97 21.45
CA ALA A 470 22.24 -6.65 21.82
C ALA A 470 22.95 -7.19 20.58
N GLU A 471 24.28 -7.07 20.57
CA GLU A 471 25.10 -7.50 19.44
C GLU A 471 24.88 -8.99 19.11
N GLY A 472 24.49 -9.26 17.88
CA GLY A 472 24.20 -10.60 17.37
C GLY A 472 22.78 -11.10 17.62
N MET A 473 21.91 -10.31 18.27
CA MET A 473 20.48 -10.58 18.36
C MET A 473 19.81 -10.19 17.05
N ILE A 474 19.24 -11.16 16.34
CA ILE A 474 18.58 -10.94 15.05
C ILE A 474 17.08 -10.77 15.22
N ALA A 475 16.49 -11.46 16.19
CA ALA A 475 15.08 -11.31 16.50
C ALA A 475 14.77 -11.48 17.98
N ASN A 476 13.76 -10.76 18.45
CA ASN A 476 13.26 -10.80 19.83
C ASN A 476 11.79 -10.39 19.85
N TRP A 477 10.88 -11.36 19.84
CA TRP A 477 9.45 -11.08 19.91
C TRP A 477 8.96 -11.22 21.34
N LEU A 478 8.22 -10.21 21.81
CA LEU A 478 7.41 -10.28 23.01
C LEU A 478 5.93 -10.39 22.60
N PHE A 479 5.32 -11.54 22.86
CA PHE A 479 3.97 -11.88 22.40
C PHE A 479 2.90 -11.42 23.39
N ASN A 480 2.93 -10.16 23.82
CA ASN A 480 2.04 -9.64 24.85
C ASN A 480 0.75 -8.97 24.30
N ASN A 481 -0.26 -8.79 25.15
CA ASN A 481 -1.57 -8.23 24.77
C ASN A 481 -1.60 -6.69 24.65
N GLY A 482 -0.45 -6.04 24.78
CA GLY A 482 -0.36 -4.58 24.77
C GLY A 482 -0.64 -3.95 23.40
N ASN A 483 -0.55 -4.73 22.30
CA ASN A 483 -0.98 -4.28 20.96
C ASN A 483 -2.45 -4.61 20.66
N GLY A 484 -3.13 -5.38 21.54
CA GLY A 484 -4.54 -5.73 21.42
C GLY A 484 -4.69 -7.00 20.59
N ASN A 485 -5.81 -7.16 19.89
CA ASN A 485 -5.93 -8.28 18.94
C ASN A 485 -4.98 -8.05 17.78
N THR A 486 -4.02 -8.96 17.59
CA THR A 486 -2.86 -8.70 16.73
C THR A 486 -2.63 -9.84 15.75
N LYS A 487 -2.42 -9.50 14.49
CA LYS A 487 -2.06 -10.46 13.42
C LYS A 487 -0.56 -10.68 13.32
N SER A 488 0.24 -9.67 13.63
CA SER A 488 1.70 -9.73 13.50
C SER A 488 2.39 -9.04 14.69
N PHE A 489 3.45 -9.67 15.21
CA PHE A 489 4.28 -9.12 16.26
C PHE A 489 5.63 -8.70 15.69
N VAL A 490 6.05 -7.47 15.97
CA VAL A 490 7.31 -6.92 15.44
C VAL A 490 8.45 -7.22 16.41
N SER A 491 9.51 -7.88 15.92
CA SER A 491 10.72 -8.22 16.70
C SER A 491 11.37 -6.96 17.23
N LEU A 492 11.53 -6.82 18.54
CA LEU A 492 12.22 -5.76 19.28
C LEU A 492 13.67 -5.51 18.86
N ALA A 493 14.34 -6.47 18.21
CA ALA A 493 15.67 -6.28 17.64
C ALA A 493 15.69 -5.18 16.56
N GLU A 494 16.89 -4.74 16.18
CA GLU A 494 17.15 -3.69 15.19
C GLU A 494 16.33 -3.90 13.91
N LYS A 495 16.39 -5.12 13.36
CA LYS A 495 15.53 -5.52 12.24
C LYS A 495 14.14 -5.87 12.77
N SER A 496 13.16 -5.05 12.40
CA SER A 496 11.73 -5.19 12.69
C SER A 496 11.08 -6.40 11.99
N PHE A 497 11.68 -7.59 12.07
CA PHE A 497 11.09 -8.80 11.51
C PHE A 497 9.76 -9.13 12.17
N GLU A 498 8.79 -9.47 11.34
CA GLU A 498 7.45 -9.80 11.78
C GLU A 498 7.29 -11.30 12.02
N ALA A 499 6.68 -11.64 13.16
CA ALA A 499 6.12 -12.96 13.42
C ALA A 499 4.61 -12.90 13.14
N GLU A 500 4.23 -13.42 11.97
CA GLU A 500 2.84 -13.39 11.51
C GLU A 500 2.07 -14.60 12.07
N ALA A 501 1.02 -14.33 12.84
CA ALA A 501 0.18 -15.38 13.39
C ALA A 501 -0.65 -16.05 12.29
N GLY A 502 -0.87 -17.36 12.33
CA GLY A 502 -1.76 -18.04 11.38
C GLY A 502 -3.16 -17.44 11.34
N SER A 503 -3.68 -17.09 12.52
CA SER A 503 -4.91 -16.32 12.73
C SER A 503 -4.66 -15.17 13.71
N VAL A 504 -5.49 -14.11 13.67
CA VAL A 504 -5.41 -13.00 14.65
C VAL A 504 -5.38 -13.56 16.07
N VAL A 505 -4.37 -13.17 16.85
CA VAL A 505 -4.25 -13.54 18.26
C VAL A 505 -5.25 -12.70 19.05
N SER A 506 -6.24 -13.37 19.64
CA SER A 506 -7.26 -12.76 20.51
C SER A 506 -7.42 -13.47 21.86
N THR A 507 -6.63 -14.52 22.10
CA THR A 507 -6.66 -15.30 23.34
C THR A 507 -5.34 -15.13 24.07
N TRP A 508 -5.42 -14.87 25.37
CA TRP A 508 -4.27 -14.45 26.17
C TRP A 508 -4.15 -15.24 27.47
N LYS A 509 -2.93 -15.56 27.91
CA LYS A 509 -2.62 -16.28 29.14
C LYS A 509 -1.75 -15.42 30.07
N ALA A 510 -2.00 -15.47 31.38
CA ALA A 510 -1.14 -14.81 32.34
C ALA A 510 0.25 -15.50 32.39
N ASP A 511 1.31 -14.70 32.36
CA ASP A 511 2.67 -15.14 32.60
C ASP A 511 3.25 -14.29 33.75
N PRO A 512 3.73 -14.90 34.85
CA PRO A 512 4.33 -14.18 35.97
C PRO A 512 5.50 -13.25 35.58
N ILE A 513 6.12 -13.44 34.41
CA ILE A 513 7.19 -12.57 33.92
C ILE A 513 6.72 -11.13 33.63
N LEU A 514 5.41 -10.93 33.37
CA LEU A 514 4.84 -9.60 33.08
C LEU A 514 4.45 -8.82 34.34
N THR A 515 4.37 -9.49 35.50
CA THR A 515 3.86 -8.90 36.76
C THR A 515 4.97 -8.43 37.69
N VAL A 516 6.17 -8.16 37.18
CA VAL A 516 7.26 -7.66 38.03
C VAL A 516 6.97 -6.19 38.36
N GLU A 517 6.59 -5.96 39.62
CA GLU A 517 6.31 -4.64 40.23
C GLU A 517 7.47 -3.66 40.14
#